data_AF-A0A9W7HVI5-F1
#
_entry.id   AF-A0A9W7HVI5-F1
#
_cell.length_a   1.000
_cell.length_b   1.000
_cell.length_c   1.000
_cell.angle_alpha   90.00
_cell.angle_beta   90.00
_cell.angle_gamma   90.00
#
_symmetry.space_group_name_H-M   'P 1'
#
loop_
_entity.id
_entity.type
_entity.pdbx_description
1 polymer ?
#
loop_
_entity_poly.entity_id
_entity_poly.type
_entity_poly.pdbx_seq_one_letter_code
_entity_poly.pdbx_strand_id
1 'polypeptide(L)'
;MIGPAMPSAELLAAAAKLTEAQAELREAEVEEDDELFIGPPPPALVAEAESANEVERFEEVTRIMGAEPDSPYDVIGANRNMSADNIKKNNGRNFPGGC
;
A
#
# COMPACT_ATOMS: atom_id res chain seq x y z
N MET A 1 -1.94 -13.71 54.34
CA MET A 1 -1.23 -12.79 53.43
C MET A 1 -1.92 -12.94 52.08
N ILE A 2 -2.98 -12.22 51.72
CA ILE A 2 -3.26 -10.77 51.73
C ILE A 2 -2.19 -10.01 50.92
N GLY A 3 -2.45 -9.88 49.62
CA GLY A 3 -1.91 -8.86 48.73
C GLY A 3 -0.54 -9.15 48.09
N PRO A 4 -0.35 -8.79 46.81
CA PRO A 4 0.99 -8.60 46.25
C PRO A 4 1.81 -7.64 47.12
N ALA A 5 3.12 -7.89 47.24
CA ALA A 5 4.03 -6.97 47.91
C ALA A 5 3.98 -5.60 47.22
N MET A 6 3.84 -4.53 48.02
CA MET A 6 3.78 -3.17 47.49
C MET A 6 5.11 -2.84 46.78
N PRO A 7 5.07 -2.37 45.53
CA PRO A 7 6.28 -1.95 44.82
C PRO A 7 6.95 -0.76 45.54
N SER A 8 8.26 -0.59 45.33
CA SER A 8 8.98 0.51 45.94
C SER A 8 8.47 1.87 45.45
N ALA A 9 8.57 2.90 46.30
CA ALA A 9 8.13 4.26 45.98
C ALA A 9 8.85 4.83 44.75
N GLU A 10 10.11 4.45 44.53
CA GLU A 10 10.89 4.85 43.36
C GLU A 10 10.32 4.24 42.07
N LEU A 11 9.94 2.96 42.07
CA LEU A 11 9.31 2.31 40.92
C LEU A 11 7.91 2.88 40.65
N LEU A 12 7.15 3.20 41.70
CA LEU A 12 5.86 3.88 41.56
C LEU A 12 6.01 5.27 40.93
N ALA A 13 7.01 6.04 41.36
CA ALA A 13 7.29 7.36 40.81
C ALA A 13 7.78 7.29 39.35
N ALA A 14 8.60 6.30 39.01
CA ALA A 14 9.03 6.07 37.63
C ALA A 14 7.85 5.69 36.72
N ALA A 15 6.95 4.83 37.19
CA ALA A 15 5.74 4.46 36.45
C ALA A 15 4.83 5.69 36.22
N ALA A 16 4.64 6.53 37.23
CA ALA A 16 3.85 7.75 37.11
C ALA A 16 4.41 8.71 36.03
N LYS A 17 5.73 8.94 36.05
CA LYS A 17 6.41 9.77 35.04
C LYS A 17 6.32 9.19 33.63
N LEU A 18 6.37 7.85 33.50
CA LEU A 18 6.20 7.19 32.21
C LEU A 18 4.77 7.38 31.68
N THR A 19 3.76 7.24 32.54
CA THR A 19 2.36 7.47 32.17
C THR A 19 2.10 8.92 31.76
N GLU A 20 2.68 9.89 32.47
CA GLU A 20 2.60 11.32 32.13
C GLU A 20 3.25 11.60 30.76
N ALA A 21 4.49 11.15 30.54
CA ALA A 21 5.18 11.32 29.26
C ALA A 21 4.45 10.61 28.09
N GLN A 22 3.83 9.46 28.33
CA GLN A 22 3.03 8.76 27.32
C GLN A 22 1.74 9.52 26.98
N ALA A 23 1.10 10.15 27.96
CA ALA A 23 -0.08 10.97 27.73
C ALA A 23 0.27 12.22 26.91
N GLU A 24 1.38 12.89 27.24
CA GLU A 24 1.88 14.05 26.49
C GLU A 24 2.21 13.69 25.03
N LEU A 25 2.85 12.55 24.76
CA LEU A 25 3.10 12.09 23.39
C LEU A 25 1.80 11.84 22.61
N ARG A 26 0.81 11.23 23.25
CA ARG A 26 -0.48 10.94 22.61
C ARG A 26 -1.26 12.22 22.31
N GLU A 27 -1.22 13.21 23.19
CA GLU A 27 -1.87 14.51 22.96
C GLU A 27 -1.15 15.29 21.84
N ALA A 28 0.17 15.23 21.78
CA ALA A 28 0.96 15.82 20.68
C ALA A 28 0.71 15.13 19.33
N GLU A 29 0.57 13.80 19.31
CA GLU A 29 0.18 13.05 18.11
C GLU A 29 -1.25 13.43 17.65
N VAL A 30 -2.20 13.61 18.57
CA VAL A 30 -3.59 14.00 18.25
C VAL A 30 -3.69 15.41 17.67
N GLU A 31 -2.85 16.36 18.12
CA GLU A 31 -2.84 17.73 17.60
C GLU A 31 -2.19 17.84 16.20
N GLU A 32 -1.45 16.80 15.77
CA GLU A 32 -0.90 16.65 14.41
C GLU A 32 -1.76 15.77 13.48
N ASP A 33 -2.77 15.04 14.00
CA ASP A 33 -3.58 14.05 13.26
C ASP A 33 -4.84 14.62 12.59
N ASP A 34 -5.14 15.92 12.76
CA ASP A 34 -6.27 16.58 12.08
C ASP A 34 -6.03 16.80 10.56
N GLU A 35 -4.81 16.50 10.06
CA GLU A 35 -4.49 16.44 8.62
C GLU A 35 -4.42 15.01 8.06
N LEU A 36 -4.56 13.97 8.90
CA LEU A 36 -4.49 12.57 8.50
C LEU A 36 -5.87 12.01 8.15
N PHE A 37 -6.38 12.48 7.01
CA PHE A 37 -7.39 11.80 6.17
C PHE A 37 -8.55 11.09 6.91
N ILE A 38 -9.19 11.75 7.87
CA ILE A 38 -10.48 11.28 8.40
C ILE A 38 -11.59 11.71 7.44
N GLY A 39 -11.66 11.02 6.30
CA GLY A 39 -12.78 11.04 5.38
C GLY A 39 -12.97 9.63 4.83
N PRO A 40 -14.21 9.20 4.50
CA PRO A 40 -14.38 7.92 3.83
C PRO A 40 -13.45 7.89 2.61
N PRO A 41 -12.68 6.81 2.41
CA PRO A 41 -11.73 6.72 1.33
C PRO A 41 -12.43 7.10 0.03
N PRO A 42 -11.81 7.95 -0.81
CA PRO A 42 -12.41 8.37 -2.06
C PRO A 42 -12.97 7.15 -2.81
N PRO A 43 -14.24 7.16 -3.26
CA PRO A 43 -14.88 6.00 -3.87
C PRO A 43 -14.09 5.42 -5.06
N ALA A 44 -13.23 6.24 -5.68
CA ALA A 44 -12.34 5.84 -6.76
C ALA A 44 -11.27 4.80 -6.35
N LEU A 45 -10.83 4.78 -5.09
CA LEU A 45 -9.78 3.85 -4.63
C LEU A 45 -10.30 2.43 -4.41
N VAL A 46 -11.62 2.26 -4.24
CA VAL A 46 -12.25 0.97 -3.93
C VAL A 46 -12.55 0.17 -5.20
N ALA A 47 -12.78 0.83 -6.33
CA ALA A 47 -13.16 0.16 -7.59
C ALA A 47 -11.98 -0.36 -8.41
N GLU A 48 -10.79 0.24 -8.27
CA GLU A 48 -9.60 -0.15 -9.06
C GLU A 48 -8.99 -1.48 -8.58
N ALA A 49 -9.21 -1.86 -7.32
CA ALA A 49 -8.65 -3.09 -6.74
C ALA A 49 -9.40 -4.38 -7.16
N GLU A 50 -10.62 -4.26 -7.68
CA GLU A 50 -11.49 -5.41 -7.99
C GLU A 50 -11.53 -5.77 -9.49
N SER A 51 -10.90 -4.97 -10.37
CA SER A 51 -11.06 -5.10 -11.82
C SER A 51 -10.05 -6.02 -12.53
N ALA A 52 -9.04 -6.56 -11.84
CA ALA A 52 -8.12 -7.55 -12.40
C ALA A 52 -7.94 -8.72 -11.43
N ASN A 53 -8.22 -9.93 -11.88
CA ASN A 53 -7.99 -11.15 -11.11
C ASN A 53 -6.49 -11.26 -10.77
N GLU A 54 -6.15 -11.61 -9.53
CA GLU A 54 -4.75 -11.75 -9.09
C GLU A 54 -3.94 -12.72 -9.98
N VAL A 55 -4.58 -13.73 -10.55
CA VAL A 55 -3.95 -14.64 -11.52
C VAL A 55 -3.54 -13.92 -12.80
N GLU A 56 -4.41 -13.07 -13.36
CA GLU A 56 -4.11 -12.30 -14.58
C GLU A 56 -3.00 -11.26 -14.31
N ARG A 57 -2.99 -10.66 -13.11
CA ARG A 57 -1.91 -9.75 -12.66
C ARG A 57 -0.56 -10.48 -12.58
N PHE A 58 -0.55 -11.69 -12.03
CA PHE A 58 0.68 -12.46 -11.85
C PHE A 58 1.26 -12.94 -13.19
N GLU A 59 0.41 -13.35 -14.12
CA GLU A 59 0.81 -13.71 -15.48
C GLU A 59 1.43 -12.54 -16.23
N GLU A 60 0.86 -11.34 -16.11
CA GLU A 60 1.41 -10.12 -16.72
C GLU A 60 2.76 -9.73 -16.12
N VAL A 61 2.90 -9.73 -14.80
CA VAL A 61 4.18 -9.43 -14.12
C VAL A 61 5.26 -10.42 -14.55
N THR A 62 4.93 -11.71 -14.62
CA THR A 62 5.88 -12.75 -15.05
C THR A 62 6.31 -12.54 -16.50
N ARG A 63 5.37 -12.15 -17.38
CA ARG A 63 5.68 -11.81 -18.78
C ARG A 63 6.62 -10.62 -18.89
N ILE A 64 6.36 -9.55 -18.13
CA ILE A 64 7.18 -8.33 -18.14
C ILE A 64 8.58 -8.62 -17.60
N MET A 65 8.70 -9.38 -16.51
CA MET A 65 9.99 -9.77 -15.94
C MET A 65 10.80 -10.68 -16.86
N GLY A 66 10.13 -11.48 -17.70
CA GLY A 66 10.76 -12.34 -18.69
C GLY A 66 11.05 -11.67 -20.05
N ALA A 67 10.69 -10.40 -20.22
CA ALA A 67 10.92 -9.67 -21.47
C ALA A 67 12.42 -9.42 -21.71
N GLU A 68 12.86 -9.46 -22.97
CA GLU A 68 14.24 -9.13 -23.32
C GLU A 68 14.50 -7.64 -23.04
N PRO A 69 15.61 -7.29 -22.36
CA PRO A 69 15.88 -5.91 -21.94
C PRO A 69 16.06 -4.94 -23.11
N ASP A 70 16.35 -5.45 -24.30
CA ASP A 70 16.58 -4.67 -25.52
C ASP A 70 15.31 -4.48 -26.39
N SER A 71 14.16 -5.05 -25.99
CA SER A 71 12.89 -4.93 -26.71
C SER A 71 11.80 -4.33 -25.83
N PRO A 72 11.63 -2.99 -25.83
CA PRO A 72 10.55 -2.33 -25.08
C PRO A 72 9.15 -2.71 -25.59
N TYR A 73 9.07 -3.30 -26.79
CA TYR A 73 7.83 -3.79 -27.39
C TYR A 73 7.32 -5.06 -26.71
N ASP A 74 8.20 -5.88 -26.13
CA ASP A 74 7.85 -7.13 -25.46
C ASP A 74 7.12 -6.86 -24.14
N VAL A 75 7.53 -5.80 -23.43
CA VAL A 75 6.90 -5.33 -22.18
C VAL A 75 5.44 -4.92 -22.41
N ILE A 76 5.16 -4.25 -23.53
CA ILE A 76 3.81 -3.77 -23.88
C ILE A 76 3.03 -4.75 -24.76
N GLY A 77 3.58 -5.92 -25.07
CA GLY A 77 2.97 -6.92 -25.94
C GLY A 77 2.69 -6.42 -27.36
N ALA A 78 3.44 -5.43 -27.84
CA ALA A 78 3.24 -4.82 -29.15
C ALA A 78 4.24 -5.37 -30.17
N ASN A 79 3.88 -5.34 -31.45
CA ASN A 79 4.83 -5.63 -32.51
C ASN A 79 5.65 -4.37 -32.84
N ARG A 80 6.97 -4.50 -33.02
CA ARG A 80 7.86 -3.39 -33.42
C ARG A 80 7.42 -2.68 -34.71
N ASN A 81 6.71 -3.38 -35.60
CA ASN A 81 6.21 -2.83 -36.86
C ASN A 81 4.83 -2.15 -36.72
N MET A 82 4.27 -2.11 -35.51
CA MET A 82 2.97 -1.51 -35.24
C MET A 82 3.09 0.03 -35.21
N SER A 83 2.14 0.74 -35.81
CA SER A 83 2.14 2.20 -35.82
C SER A 83 1.89 2.78 -34.43
N ALA A 84 2.44 3.97 -34.16
CA ALA A 84 2.31 4.64 -32.87
C ALA A 84 0.85 4.85 -32.42
N ASP A 85 -0.04 5.16 -33.36
CA ASP A 85 -1.49 5.31 -33.09
C ASP A 85 -2.14 4.01 -32.60
N ASN A 86 -1.66 2.86 -33.10
CA ASN A 86 -2.15 1.54 -32.69
C ASN A 86 -1.57 1.11 -31.34
N ILE A 87 -0.32 1.47 -31.04
CA ILE A 87 0.31 1.24 -29.72
C ILE A 87 -0.41 2.06 -28.64
N LYS A 88 -0.68 3.34 -28.92
CA LYS A 88 -1.41 4.23 -28.00
C LYS A 88 -2.81 3.71 -27.65
N LYS A 89 -3.46 3.01 -28.58
CA LYS A 89 -4.80 2.43 -28.43
C LYS A 89 -4.81 1.13 -27.61
N ASN A 90 -3.65 0.49 -27.40
CA ASN A 90 -3.49 -0.70 -26.57
C ASN A 90 -3.43 -0.37 -25.07
N ASN A 91 -3.02 0.84 -24.69
CA ASN A 91 -2.97 1.30 -23.29
C ASN A 91 -4.35 1.50 -22.63
N GLY A 92 -5.44 1.02 -23.26
CA GLY A 92 -6.81 1.18 -22.76
C GLY A 92 -7.75 0.02 -23.08
N ARG A 93 -7.26 -1.13 -23.57
CA ARG A 93 -8.12 -2.31 -23.79
C ARG A 93 -7.39 -3.60 -23.43
N ASN A 94 -7.91 -4.21 -22.36
CA ASN A 94 -8.05 -5.65 -22.11
C ASN A 94 -7.13 -6.54 -22.97
N PHE A 95 -6.05 -7.04 -22.36
CA PHE A 95 -5.22 -8.09 -22.92
C PHE A 95 -6.09 -9.32 -23.19
N PRO A 96 -6.33 -9.71 -24.47
CA PRO A 96 -7.01 -10.95 -24.73
C PRO A 96 -6.01 -12.07 -24.41
N GLY A 97 -6.32 -12.84 -23.37
CA GLY A 97 -5.68 -14.13 -23.14
C GLY A 97 -5.80 -15.05 -24.36
N GLY A 98 -4.76 -15.86 -24.57
CA GLY A 98 -4.67 -16.91 -25.58
C GLY A 98 -3.25 -16.99 -26.15
N CYS A 99 -2.52 -18.10 -26.08
CA CYS A 99 -2.88 -19.51 -25.88
C CYS A 99 -1.91 -20.21 -24.91
#